data_AF-A0A9P7KHA7-F1
#
_entry.id   AF-A0A9P7KHA7-F1
#
_cell.length_a   1.000
_cell.length_b   1.000
_cell.length_c   1.000
_cell.angle_alpha   90.00
_cell.angle_beta   90.00
_cell.angle_gamma   90.00
#
_symmetry.space_group_name_H-M   'P 1'
#
loop_
_entity.id
_entity.type
_entity.pdbx_description
1 polymer ?
#
loop_
_entity_poly.entity_id
_entity_poly.type
_entity_poly.pdbx_seq_one_letter_code
_entity_poly.pdbx_strand_id
1 'polypeptide(L)'
;MKPYRNGSPHGVLDSRPSWASLSAHDQEPRPTSILLTGTTGNLGSYILALLIADPKVARIYALNRSSARGPAVERIAAQFQKKGLDVTALRSDKVSFIEGDTTKSDLGIDACLYNEVEYLVVWVVGPRS
;
A
#
# COMPACT_ATOMS: atom_id res chain seq x y z
N MET A 1 -18.05 43.47 59.00
CA MET A 1 -19.40 42.96 59.34
C MET A 1 -19.87 42.08 58.18
N LYS A 2 -20.04 40.77 58.38
CA LYS A 2 -20.73 39.84 57.45
C LYS A 2 -22.24 39.82 57.81
N PRO A 3 -23.19 39.27 57.01
CA PRO A 3 -23.07 38.48 55.77
C PRO A 3 -24.12 38.84 54.66
N TYR A 4 -24.04 38.19 53.49
CA TYR A 4 -25.25 37.68 52.83
C TYR A 4 -24.91 36.35 52.14
N ARG A 5 -25.60 35.29 52.57
CA ARG A 5 -25.73 33.99 51.92
C ARG A 5 -27.08 34.02 51.21
N ASN A 6 -27.14 33.53 49.97
CA ASN A 6 -28.28 32.96 49.22
C ASN A 6 -27.66 32.59 47.85
N GLY A 7 -27.69 31.39 47.25
CA GLY A 7 -28.59 30.26 47.36
C GLY A 7 -29.00 29.84 45.93
N SER A 8 -28.14 29.03 45.26
CA SER A 8 -28.38 28.07 44.15
C SER A 8 -29.18 28.48 42.89
N PRO A 9 -29.33 27.63 41.86
CA PRO A 9 -28.32 26.96 41.03
C PRO A 9 -28.60 27.23 39.53
N HIS A 10 -27.62 27.64 38.73
CA HIS A 10 -27.78 27.60 37.27
C HIS A 10 -26.59 26.89 36.65
N GLY A 11 -26.91 25.81 35.93
CA GLY A 11 -26.00 24.80 35.45
C GLY A 11 -24.85 25.40 34.67
N VAL A 12 -23.65 25.07 35.10
CA VAL A 12 -22.49 25.07 34.21
C VAL A 12 -22.75 23.94 33.22
N LEU A 13 -23.39 24.26 32.10
CA LEU A 13 -23.24 23.47 30.90
C LEU A 13 -21.75 23.58 30.56
N ASP A 14 -20.96 22.59 30.98
CA ASP A 14 -19.58 22.42 30.55
C ASP A 14 -19.62 22.28 29.02
N SER A 15 -19.49 23.43 28.37
CA SER A 15 -19.65 23.62 26.95
C SER A 15 -18.33 23.27 26.28
N ARG A 16 -17.84 22.06 26.52
CA ARG A 16 -16.86 21.49 25.61
C ARG A 16 -17.58 21.28 24.29
N PRO A 17 -17.12 21.92 23.20
CA PRO A 17 -17.72 21.70 21.90
C PRO A 17 -17.75 20.21 21.58
N SER A 18 -18.80 19.70 20.95
CA SER A 18 -18.88 18.28 20.55
C SER A 18 -17.71 17.85 19.66
N TRP A 19 -17.00 18.78 19.02
CA TRP A 19 -15.79 18.51 18.27
C TRP A 19 -14.58 18.17 19.14
N ALA A 20 -14.58 18.49 20.44
CA ALA A 20 -13.56 18.00 21.37
C ALA A 20 -13.67 16.47 21.63
N SER A 21 -14.81 15.86 21.25
CA SER A 21 -15.03 14.40 21.20
C SER A 21 -15.28 13.89 19.78
N LEU A 22 -15.17 14.74 18.75
CA LEU A 22 -14.74 14.22 17.45
C LEU A 22 -13.29 13.85 17.68
N SER A 23 -13.07 12.64 18.20
CA SER A 23 -11.85 11.92 17.93
C SER A 23 -11.54 12.26 16.48
N ALA A 24 -10.38 12.87 16.26
CA ALA A 24 -9.69 12.65 15.01
C ALA A 24 -9.98 11.18 14.72
N HIS A 25 -10.67 10.89 13.61
CA HIS A 25 -10.70 9.53 13.17
C HIS A 25 -9.23 9.20 13.00
N ASP A 26 -8.63 8.65 14.05
CA ASP A 26 -7.45 7.83 14.05
C ASP A 26 -7.88 6.72 13.12
N GLN A 27 -7.82 7.01 11.82
CA GLN A 27 -7.60 6.01 10.82
C GLN A 27 -6.22 5.50 11.23
N GLU A 28 -6.21 4.55 12.16
CA GLU A 28 -5.09 3.66 12.38
C GLU A 28 -4.52 3.40 10.99
N PRO A 29 -3.25 3.76 10.73
CA PRO A 29 -2.71 3.76 9.38
C PRO A 29 -2.95 2.38 8.80
N ARG A 30 -3.88 2.30 7.83
CA ARG A 30 -4.28 1.04 7.26
C ARG A 30 -3.06 0.43 6.58
N PRO A 31 -2.84 -0.89 6.73
CA PRO A 31 -1.70 -1.55 6.10
C PRO A 31 -1.75 -1.34 4.59
N THR A 32 -0.83 -0.52 4.07
CA THR A 32 -0.84 -0.13 2.64
C THR A 32 -0.55 -1.36 1.78
N SER A 33 -1.52 -1.73 0.94
CA SER A 33 -1.40 -2.82 -0.03
C SER A 33 -1.27 -2.26 -1.45
N ILE A 34 -0.20 -2.66 -2.15
CA ILE A 34 0.19 -2.10 -3.44
C ILE A 34 0.19 -3.18 -4.52
N LEU A 35 -0.55 -2.95 -5.61
CA LEU A 35 -0.39 -3.72 -6.85
C LEU A 35 0.62 -3.02 -7.76
N LEU A 36 1.72 -3.71 -8.07
CA LEU A 36 2.80 -3.20 -8.92
C LEU A 36 2.92 -4.03 -10.20
N THR A 37 2.74 -3.37 -11.36
CA THR A 37 2.96 -3.97 -12.67
C THR A 37 4.36 -3.67 -13.20
N GLY A 38 4.85 -4.45 -14.16
CA GLY A 38 6.09 -4.14 -14.86
C GLY A 38 7.36 -4.29 -14.01
N THR A 39 7.31 -5.11 -12.96
CA THR A 39 8.45 -5.38 -12.05
C THR A 39 9.68 -5.95 -12.75
N THR A 40 9.51 -6.56 -13.93
CA THR A 40 10.63 -7.03 -14.77
C THR A 40 11.31 -5.92 -15.61
N GLY A 41 10.77 -4.70 -15.59
CA GLY A 41 11.29 -3.54 -16.31
C GLY A 41 12.43 -2.82 -15.60
N ASN A 42 13.02 -1.82 -16.25
CA ASN A 42 14.16 -1.11 -15.68
C ASN A 42 13.79 -0.34 -14.39
N LEU A 43 12.73 0.46 -14.46
CA LEU A 43 12.27 1.25 -13.32
C LEU A 43 11.50 0.40 -12.29
N GLY A 44 10.66 -0.52 -12.77
CA GLY A 44 9.82 -1.35 -11.89
C GLY A 44 10.59 -2.16 -10.85
N SER A 45 11.82 -2.61 -11.16
CA SER A 45 12.62 -3.34 -10.18
C SER A 45 13.18 -2.43 -9.07
N TYR A 46 13.49 -1.16 -9.37
CA TYR A 46 13.89 -0.19 -8.35
C TYR A 46 12.70 0.19 -7.46
N ILE A 47 11.54 0.42 -8.06
CA ILE A 47 10.31 0.70 -7.31
C ILE A 47 10.00 -0.48 -6.38
N LEU A 48 10.07 -1.72 -6.88
CA LEU A 48 9.87 -2.90 -6.04
C LEU A 48 10.83 -2.93 -4.85
N ALA A 49 12.12 -2.65 -5.06
CA ALA A 49 13.10 -2.60 -3.97
C ALA A 49 12.77 -1.53 -2.93
N LEU A 50 12.35 -0.33 -3.38
CA LEU A 50 11.94 0.76 -2.50
C LEU A 50 10.70 0.40 -1.67
N LEU A 51 9.69 -0.21 -2.31
CA LEU A 51 8.46 -0.61 -1.62
C LEU A 51 8.71 -1.72 -0.59
N ILE A 52 9.61 -2.67 -0.86
CA ILE A 52 9.97 -3.72 0.10
C ILE A 52 10.59 -3.11 1.36
N ALA A 53 11.47 -2.11 1.17
CA ALA A 53 12.17 -1.43 2.25
C ALA A 53 11.27 -0.46 3.04
N ASP A 54 10.14 -0.03 2.48
CA ASP A 54 9.24 0.92 3.15
C ASP A 54 8.45 0.23 4.29
N PRO A 55 8.62 0.67 5.55
CA PRO A 55 7.89 0.10 6.68
C PRO A 55 6.37 0.37 6.63
N LYS A 56 5.91 1.37 5.88
CA LYS A 56 4.48 1.70 5.72
C LYS A 56 3.76 0.76 4.74
N VAL A 57 4.54 0.05 3.91
CA VAL A 57 4.01 -0.93 2.97
C VAL A 57 3.89 -2.27 3.67
N ALA A 58 2.66 -2.76 3.74
CA ALA A 58 2.33 -4.04 4.36
C ALA A 58 2.37 -5.18 3.35
N ARG A 59 1.88 -4.94 2.12
CA ARG A 59 1.81 -5.96 1.08
C ARG A 59 2.05 -5.39 -0.32
N ILE A 60 2.74 -6.17 -1.14
CA ILE A 60 3.09 -5.85 -2.52
C ILE A 60 2.69 -7.03 -3.39
N TYR A 61 1.76 -6.80 -4.30
CA TYR A 61 1.36 -7.73 -5.33
C TYR A 61 2.13 -7.40 -6.62
N ALA A 62 3.14 -8.21 -6.95
CA ALA A 62 3.94 -8.02 -8.15
C ALA A 62 3.29 -8.74 -9.33
N LEU A 63 2.49 -8.00 -10.11
CA LEU A 63 1.75 -8.52 -11.26
C LEU A 63 2.62 -8.61 -12.50
N ASN A 64 2.80 -9.84 -12.97
CA ASN A 64 3.64 -10.13 -14.11
C ASN A 64 2.91 -10.98 -15.14
N ARG A 65 3.10 -10.67 -16.43
CA ARG A 65 2.60 -11.52 -17.49
C ARG A 65 3.37 -12.85 -17.51
N SER A 66 2.66 -13.94 -17.76
CA SER A 66 3.26 -15.23 -18.08
C SER A 66 4.17 -15.07 -19.31
N SER A 67 5.36 -15.65 -19.26
CA SER A 67 6.37 -15.50 -20.31
C SER A 67 7.07 -16.81 -20.56
N ALA A 68 7.30 -17.13 -21.85
CA ALA A 68 8.13 -18.25 -22.25
C ALA A 68 9.61 -18.13 -21.79
N ARG A 69 10.03 -16.97 -21.30
CA ARG A 69 11.39 -16.71 -20.79
C ARG A 69 11.60 -17.17 -19.34
N GLY A 70 10.66 -17.93 -18.79
CA GLY A 70 10.70 -18.43 -17.42
C GLY A 70 9.94 -17.57 -16.40
N PRO A 71 9.89 -18.05 -15.14
CA PRO A 71 9.15 -17.42 -14.04
C PRO A 71 9.48 -15.93 -13.89
N ALA A 72 8.46 -15.13 -13.54
CA ALA A 72 8.66 -13.70 -13.33
C ALA A 72 9.70 -13.39 -12.24
N VAL A 73 9.70 -14.19 -11.16
CA VAL A 73 10.63 -14.05 -10.03
C VAL A 73 12.08 -14.14 -10.48
N GLU A 74 12.43 -15.12 -11.31
CA GLU A 74 13.79 -15.30 -11.82
C GLU A 74 14.24 -14.11 -12.67
N ARG A 75 13.33 -13.59 -13.51
CA ARG A 75 13.60 -12.41 -14.34
C ARG A 75 13.80 -11.15 -13.49
N ILE A 76 13.05 -11.02 -12.40
CA ILE A 76 13.18 -9.90 -11.43
C ILE A 76 14.49 -10.04 -10.65
N ALA A 77 14.83 -11.24 -10.16
CA ALA A 77 16.09 -11.52 -9.49
C ALA A 77 17.30 -11.20 -10.37
N ALA A 78 17.25 -11.58 -11.65
CA ALA A 78 18.28 -11.21 -12.62
C ALA A 78 18.40 -9.69 -12.82
N GLN A 79 17.28 -8.95 -12.77
CA GLN A 79 17.31 -7.48 -12.81
C GLN A 79 17.90 -6.88 -11.53
N PHE A 80 17.56 -7.42 -10.36
CA PHE A 80 18.11 -7.00 -9.08
C PHE A 80 19.63 -7.18 -9.06
N GLN A 81 20.11 -8.36 -9.42
CA GLN A 81 21.54 -8.66 -9.50
C GLN A 81 22.27 -7.73 -10.47
N LYS A 82 21.72 -7.51 -11.68
CA LYS A 82 22.31 -6.60 -12.67
C LYS A 82 22.43 -5.16 -12.19
N LYS A 83 21.59 -4.75 -11.23
CA LYS A 83 21.52 -3.39 -10.70
C LYS A 83 22.20 -3.23 -9.34
N GLY A 84 22.80 -4.29 -8.81
CA GLY A 84 23.37 -4.28 -7.46
C GLY A 84 22.32 -4.13 -6.35
N LEU A 85 21.06 -4.49 -6.63
CA LEU A 85 20.00 -4.53 -5.62
C LEU A 85 20.05 -5.84 -4.86
N ASP A 86 19.62 -5.81 -3.60
CA ASP A 86 19.58 -6.98 -2.74
C ASP A 86 18.52 -7.99 -3.20
N VAL A 87 18.98 -9.10 -3.78
CA VAL A 87 18.12 -10.19 -4.26
C VAL A 87 17.39 -10.89 -3.10
N THR A 88 17.95 -10.86 -1.88
CA THR A 88 17.31 -11.49 -0.72
C THR A 88 16.04 -10.77 -0.28
N ALA A 89 15.92 -9.48 -0.61
CA ALA A 89 14.71 -8.68 -0.38
C ALA A 89 13.48 -9.27 -1.11
N LEU A 90 13.66 -9.99 -2.22
CA LEU A 90 12.57 -10.66 -2.95
C LEU A 90 11.95 -11.82 -2.16
N ARG A 91 12.59 -12.28 -1.08
CA ARG A 91 12.06 -13.30 -0.16
C ARG A 91 11.24 -12.71 0.99
N SER A 92 11.02 -11.39 1.00
CA SER A 92 10.21 -10.73 2.01
C SER A 92 8.77 -11.24 1.97
N ASP A 93 8.19 -11.51 3.15
CA ASP A 93 6.79 -11.88 3.32
C ASP A 93 5.80 -10.79 2.84
N LYS A 94 6.32 -9.57 2.60
CA LYS A 94 5.55 -8.47 2.01
C LYS A 94 5.23 -8.70 0.54
N VAL A 95 6.02 -9.49 -0.19
CA VAL A 95 5.92 -9.60 -1.66
C VAL A 95 5.22 -10.88 -2.06
N SER A 96 4.16 -10.75 -2.85
CA SER A 96 3.49 -11.85 -3.52
C SER A 96 3.59 -11.67 -5.03
N PHE A 97 4.22 -12.63 -5.71
CA PHE A 97 4.30 -12.63 -7.17
C PHE A 97 3.05 -13.28 -7.74
N ILE A 98 2.33 -12.52 -8.55
CA ILE A 98 1.08 -12.99 -9.16
C ILE A 98 1.22 -12.94 -10.67
N GLU A 99 0.68 -13.97 -11.33
CA GLU A 99 0.54 -13.97 -12.76
C GLU A 99 -0.80 -13.32 -13.13
N GLY A 100 -0.77 -12.45 -14.13
CA GLY A 100 -2.00 -11.92 -14.69
C GLY A 100 -1.78 -11.20 -16.00
N ASP A 101 -2.90 -10.78 -16.57
CA ASP A 101 -2.97 -10.22 -17.90
C ASP A 101 -3.52 -8.80 -17.83
N THR A 102 -2.62 -7.83 -17.87
CA THR A 102 -2.95 -6.40 -17.84
C THR A 102 -3.73 -5.94 -19.07
N THR A 103 -3.92 -6.79 -20.09
CA THR A 103 -4.79 -6.49 -21.25
C THR A 103 -6.26 -6.76 -20.99
N LYS A 104 -6.58 -7.45 -19.88
CA LYS A 104 -7.97 -7.69 -19.44
C LYS A 104 -8.42 -6.60 -18.48
N SER A 105 -9.72 -6.30 -18.50
CA SER A 105 -10.39 -5.32 -17.63
C SER A 105 -10.09 -5.56 -16.14
N ASP A 106 -10.04 -6.83 -15.75
CA ASP A 106 -9.81 -7.26 -14.37
C ASP A 106 -8.34 -7.56 -14.10
N LEU A 107 -7.43 -7.12 -14.97
CA LEU A 107 -5.98 -7.43 -14.94
C LEU A 107 -5.66 -8.95 -14.92
N GLY A 108 -6.66 -9.80 -15.20
CA GLY A 108 -6.60 -11.24 -15.08
C GLY A 108 -6.45 -11.75 -13.65
N ILE A 109 -6.79 -10.95 -12.63
CA ILE A 109 -6.70 -11.31 -11.22
C ILE A 109 -8.07 -11.61 -10.62
N ASP A 110 -8.09 -12.35 -9.51
CA ASP A 110 -9.33 -12.67 -8.78
C ASP A 110 -9.99 -11.40 -8.22
N ALA A 111 -11.32 -11.35 -8.24
CA ALA A 111 -12.09 -10.19 -7.78
C ALA A 111 -11.86 -9.85 -6.30
N CYS A 112 -11.56 -10.86 -5.46
CA CYS A 112 -11.24 -10.63 -4.05
C CYS A 112 -9.91 -9.87 -3.91
N LEU A 113 -8.93 -10.21 -4.76
CA LEU A 113 -7.63 -9.54 -4.78
C LEU A 113 -7.76 -8.10 -5.28
N TYR A 114 -8.60 -7.87 -6.29
CA TYR A 114 -8.88 -6.53 -6.79
C TYR A 114 -9.43 -5.60 -5.69
N ASN A 115 -10.29 -6.13 -4.81
CA ASN A 115 -10.93 -5.37 -3.74
C ASN A 115 -10.04 -5.17 -2.49
N GLU A 116 -8.93 -5.92 -2.38
CA GLU A 116 -7.93 -5.78 -1.31
C GLU A 116 -6.89 -4.68 -1.61
N VAL A 117 -6.72 -4.35 -2.88
CA VAL A 117 -5.73 -3.37 -3.33
C VAL A 117 -6.23 -1.95 -3.06
N GLU A 118 -5.64 -1.29 -2.05
CA GLU A 118 -5.96 0.09 -1.69
C GLU A 118 -5.34 1.10 -2.68
N TYR A 119 -4.17 0.78 -3.24
CA TYR A 119 -3.51 1.61 -4.25
C TYR A 119 -3.01 0.77 -5.43
N LEU A 120 -3.51 1.11 -6.62
CA LEU A 120 -3.07 0.54 -7.89
C LEU A 120 -1.96 1.39 -8.50
N VAL A 121 -0.73 0.88 -8.52
CA VAL A 121 0.38 1.51 -9.24
C VAL A 121 0.57 0.79 -10.56
N VAL A 122 -0.14 1.25 -11.59
CA VAL A 122 0.05 0.79 -12.97
C VAL A 122 1.19 1.58 -13.60
N TRP A 123 2.30 0.90 -13.91
CA TRP A 123 3.26 1.43 -14.87
C TRP A 123 3.16 0.65 -16.18
N VAL A 124 2.60 1.32 -17.19
CA VAL A 124 2.58 0.84 -18.58
C VAL A 124 4.00 0.93 -19.12
N VAL A 125 4.61 -0.21 -19.42
CA VAL A 125 5.84 -0.25 -20.21
C VAL A 125 5.46 0.06 -21.65
N GLY A 126 5.95 1.18 -22.17
CA GLY A 126 5.74 1.64 -23.55
C GLY A 126 6.13 0.60 -24.61
N PRO A 127 5.61 0.75 -25.84
CA PRO A 127 5.76 -0.21 -26.91
C PRO A 127 7.23 -0.51 -27.21
N ARG A 128 7.55 -1.79 -27.40
CA ARG A 128 8.82 -2.19 -28.00
C ARG A 128 8.78 -1.79 -29.47
N SER A 129 9.53 -0.74 -29.82
CA SER A 129 10.04 -0.53 -31.19
C SER A 129 11.22 -1.42 -31.45
#